data_AF-A0A9D9N370-F1
#
_entry.id   AF-A0A9D9N370-F1
#
_cell.length_a   1.000
_cell.length_b   1.000
_cell.length_c   1.000
_cell.angle_alpha   90.00
_cell.angle_beta   90.00
_cell.angle_gamma   90.00
#
_symmetry.space_group_name_H-M   'P 1'
#
loop_
_entity.id
_entity.type
_entity.pdbx_description
1 polymer ?
#
loop_
_entity_poly.entity_id
_entity_poly.type
_entity_poly.pdbx_seq_one_letter_code
_entity_poly.pdbx_strand_id
1 'polypeptide(L)'
;MSCELKTDTIYKYGGFLYQYESDYPDGVIFMGLEHYDSDLEFVKFDIPRYIYNQPVVGVRELENVKADEIYFHENIRFIDNVGHNCIKVDLSDTSLTNMGPFCFCNSPTLYDSDVEVVYLPNTVKYIHRYVFEFSNIKVLYLHSVVPPSTDADVKYIRNKAIYVPKESLDAYKAHPFWGNCNNINAIE
;
A
#
# COMPACT_ATOMS: atom_id res chain seq x y z
N MET A 1 -9.18 21.33 7.62
CA MET A 1 -7.91 22.07 7.80
C MET A 1 -6.82 21.03 7.54
N SER A 2 -6.31 20.99 6.31
CA SER A 2 -5.19 20.11 5.94
C SER A 2 -3.92 20.68 6.57
N CYS A 3 -3.23 19.87 7.37
CA CYS A 3 -1.93 20.22 7.87
C CYS A 3 -0.93 19.97 6.72
N GLU A 4 -0.59 21.01 5.95
CA GLU A 4 0.60 20.97 5.11
C GLU A 4 1.80 20.80 6.06
N LEU A 5 2.38 19.60 6.09
CA LEU A 5 3.66 19.36 6.74
C LEU A 5 4.72 20.18 6.01
N LYS A 6 4.98 21.39 6.53
CA LYS A 6 6.11 22.20 6.10
C LYS A 6 7.38 21.38 6.29
N THR A 7 8.24 21.41 5.29
CA THR A 7 9.54 20.73 5.23
C THR A 7 10.44 20.98 6.44
N ASP A 8 10.17 22.04 7.22
CA ASP A 8 10.96 22.40 8.40
C ASP A 8 10.55 21.60 9.66
N THR A 9 9.30 21.13 9.75
CA THR A 9 8.83 20.28 10.85
C THR A 9 9.41 18.86 10.75
N ILE A 10 9.70 18.44 9.52
CA ILE A 10 10.26 17.14 9.14
C ILE A 10 11.64 16.89 9.78
N TYR A 11 12.46 17.93 9.97
CA TYR A 11 13.80 17.78 10.57
C TYR A 11 13.80 17.73 12.10
N LYS A 12 12.69 18.09 12.76
CA LYS A 12 12.66 18.24 14.21
C LYS A 12 12.51 16.92 14.97
N TYR A 13 12.04 15.86 14.31
CA TYR A 13 11.67 14.60 14.96
C TYR A 13 12.52 13.38 14.57
N GLY A 14 13.53 13.52 13.70
CA GLY A 14 14.49 12.44 13.41
C GLY A 14 14.22 11.70 12.10
N GLY A 15 14.73 12.26 10.99
CA GLY A 15 15.14 11.54 9.78
C GLY A 15 14.10 10.74 9.01
N PHE A 16 13.64 11.26 7.86
CA PHE A 16 13.33 10.37 6.74
C PHE A 16 14.61 9.68 6.29
N LEU A 17 14.60 8.36 6.15
CA LEU A 17 15.61 7.67 5.37
C LEU A 17 15.29 7.89 3.88
N TYR A 18 16.14 8.68 3.23
CA TYR A 18 16.13 8.80 1.77
C TYR A 18 17.15 7.82 1.23
N GLN A 19 16.69 6.68 0.73
CA GLN A 19 17.57 5.74 0.06
C GLN A 19 17.38 5.84 -1.45
N TYR A 20 18.44 6.25 -2.15
CA TYR A 20 18.58 5.96 -3.58
C TYR A 20 18.92 4.49 -3.68
N GLU A 21 17.97 3.67 -4.12
CA GLU A 21 18.26 2.26 -4.41
C GLU A 21 18.59 2.11 -5.89
N SER A 22 19.81 1.64 -6.17
CA SER A 22 20.29 1.33 -7.52
C SER A 22 19.49 0.22 -8.22
N ASP A 23 18.71 -0.54 -7.46
CA ASP A 23 17.93 -1.67 -7.94
C ASP A 23 16.61 -1.24 -8.61
N TYR A 24 16.28 0.07 -8.53
CA TYR A 24 15.08 0.64 -9.14
C TYR A 24 15.45 1.63 -10.25
N PRO A 25 14.84 1.54 -11.45
CA PRO A 25 15.42 2.12 -12.67
C PRO A 25 15.56 3.65 -12.75
N ASP A 26 15.03 4.44 -11.81
CA ASP A 26 14.69 5.86 -12.09
C ASP A 26 15.16 6.90 -11.04
N GLY A 27 16.16 6.62 -10.20
CA GLY A 27 16.59 7.61 -9.19
C GLY A 27 15.48 7.94 -8.19
N VAL A 28 14.73 6.90 -7.83
CA VAL A 28 13.52 6.95 -7.02
C VAL A 28 13.82 7.48 -5.62
N ILE A 29 13.11 8.52 -5.20
CA ILE A 29 13.03 8.86 -3.77
C ILE A 29 11.97 7.97 -3.15
N PHE A 30 12.41 7.10 -2.25
CA PHE A 30 11.57 6.45 -1.27
C PHE A 30 11.42 7.34 -0.03
N MET A 31 10.21 7.36 0.51
CA MET A 31 9.94 7.87 1.85
C MET A 31 9.86 6.67 2.80
N GLY A 32 10.82 6.53 3.70
CA GLY A 32 10.82 5.56 4.80
C GLY A 32 10.82 6.25 6.18
N LEU A 33 10.09 5.70 7.15
CA LEU A 33 9.99 6.19 8.52
C LEU A 33 10.39 5.09 9.54
N GLU A 34 11.47 4.36 9.22
CA GLU A 34 12.00 3.19 9.95
C GLU A 34 12.70 3.52 11.30
N HIS A 35 12.94 4.79 11.61
CA HIS A 35 13.88 5.18 12.69
C HIS A 35 13.31 6.10 13.77
N TYR A 36 12.00 6.09 13.97
CA TYR A 36 11.39 6.83 15.06
C TYR A 36 11.31 5.94 16.30
N ASP A 37 11.96 6.35 17.39
CA ASP A 37 11.90 5.67 18.71
C ASP A 37 10.49 5.68 19.33
N SER A 38 9.54 6.40 18.72
CA SER A 38 8.17 6.54 19.18
C SER A 38 7.20 6.67 18.03
N ASP A 39 6.01 6.08 18.17
CA ASP A 39 4.90 6.24 17.24
C ASP A 39 4.58 7.72 16.97
N LEU A 40 4.48 8.08 15.70
CA LEU A 40 3.97 9.37 15.24
C LEU A 40 2.47 9.25 15.00
N GLU A 41 1.66 9.91 15.83
CA GLU A 41 0.20 9.88 15.72
C GLU A 41 -0.34 11.08 14.92
N PHE A 42 -1.11 10.78 13.87
CA PHE A 42 -1.78 11.72 13.00
C PHE A 42 -3.26 11.37 12.87
N VAL A 43 -4.12 12.36 12.63
CA VAL A 43 -5.48 12.08 12.13
C VAL A 43 -5.43 11.80 10.62
N LYS A 44 -4.58 12.54 9.91
CA LYS A 44 -4.36 12.41 8.46
C LYS A 44 -2.89 12.57 8.16
N PHE A 45 -2.32 11.66 7.37
CA PHE A 45 -0.94 11.72 6.91
C PHE A 45 -0.92 11.83 5.38
N ASP A 46 -0.35 12.92 4.86
CA ASP A 46 -0.27 13.19 3.42
C ASP A 46 1.16 12.94 2.94
N ILE A 47 1.34 11.93 2.08
CA ILE A 47 2.65 11.61 1.51
C ILE A 47 3.00 12.74 0.54
N PRO A 48 4.12 13.46 0.71
CA PRO A 48 4.43 14.60 -0.15
C PRO A 48 4.62 14.19 -1.62
N ARG A 49 4.14 15.01 -2.55
CA ARG A 49 4.33 14.80 -4.00
C ARG A 49 5.79 14.86 -4.43
N TYR A 50 6.56 15.72 -3.77
CA TYR A 50 7.93 16.05 -4.13
C TYR A 50 8.80 16.18 -2.89
N ILE A 51 10.05 15.74 -3.01
CA ILE A 51 11.11 15.98 -2.03
C ILE A 51 12.32 16.49 -2.82
N TYR A 52 12.84 17.67 -2.45
CA TYR A 52 13.92 18.36 -3.19
C TYR A 52 13.67 18.49 -4.71
N ASN A 53 12.44 18.84 -5.10
CA ASN A 53 11.98 18.93 -6.50
C ASN A 53 12.03 17.62 -7.29
N GLN A 54 12.25 16.48 -6.64
CA GLN A 54 12.13 15.17 -7.24
C GLN A 54 10.79 14.54 -6.82
N PRO A 55 10.06 13.88 -7.72
CA PRO A 55 8.81 13.24 -7.37
C PRO A 55 9.04 12.08 -6.40
N VAL A 56 8.18 11.95 -5.39
CA VAL A 56 8.11 10.72 -4.60
C VAL A 56 7.40 9.69 -5.46
N VAL A 57 8.08 8.57 -5.72
CA VAL A 57 7.50 7.48 -6.52
C VAL A 57 7.46 6.16 -5.75
N GLY A 58 7.97 6.15 -4.52
CA GLY A 58 7.88 4.99 -3.62
C GLY A 58 7.67 5.40 -2.17
N VAL A 59 6.93 4.58 -1.42
CA VAL A 59 6.75 4.72 0.03
C VAL A 59 7.11 3.40 0.69
N ARG A 60 7.92 3.45 1.75
CA ARG A 60 8.30 2.28 2.53
C ARG A 60 8.12 2.50 4.02
N GLU A 61 8.06 1.42 4.80
CA GLU A 61 8.33 1.42 6.24
C GLU A 61 7.61 2.53 7.01
N LEU A 62 6.28 2.55 6.90
CA LEU A 62 5.41 3.44 7.69
C LEU A 62 5.03 2.83 9.05
N GLU A 63 5.81 1.89 9.56
CA GLU A 63 5.54 1.14 10.79
C GLU A 63 5.36 2.02 12.04
N ASN A 64 6.07 3.15 12.10
CA ASN A 64 5.96 4.12 13.19
C ASN A 64 4.98 5.27 12.89
N VAL A 65 4.18 5.19 11.82
CA VAL A 65 3.12 6.16 11.51
C VAL A 65 1.79 5.59 11.91
N LYS A 66 1.12 6.24 12.85
CA LYS A 66 -0.28 5.97 13.20
C LYS A 66 -1.16 7.04 12.58
N ALA A 67 -2.05 6.64 11.68
CA ALA A 67 -2.96 7.58 11.04
C ALA A 67 -4.32 6.93 10.74
N ASP A 68 -5.42 7.64 11.05
CA ASP A 68 -6.75 7.18 10.64
C ASP A 68 -6.84 7.05 9.10
N GLU A 69 -6.17 7.98 8.40
CA GLU A 69 -6.12 8.05 6.94
C GLU A 69 -4.71 8.42 6.43
N ILE A 70 -4.21 7.66 5.45
CA ILE A 70 -2.97 7.98 4.72
C ILE A 70 -3.33 8.29 3.26
N TYR A 71 -2.84 9.42 2.75
CA TYR A 71 -3.07 9.88 1.39
C TYR A 71 -1.83 9.63 0.54
N PHE A 72 -2.02 8.90 -0.56
CA PHE A 72 -1.00 8.63 -1.57
C PHE A 72 -1.31 9.43 -2.84
N HIS A 73 -0.29 10.05 -3.43
CA HIS A 73 -0.45 10.84 -4.64
C HIS A 73 -0.21 10.06 -5.93
N GLU A 74 -0.58 10.66 -7.06
CA GLU A 74 -0.59 10.07 -8.40
C GLU A 74 0.76 9.49 -8.84
N ASN A 75 1.86 10.02 -8.31
CA ASN A 75 3.22 9.64 -8.70
C ASN A 75 3.71 8.35 -8.02
N ILE A 76 3.01 7.84 -7.00
CA ILE A 76 3.42 6.62 -6.30
C ILE A 76 3.33 5.42 -7.26
N ARG A 77 4.46 4.75 -7.46
CA ARG A 77 4.64 3.57 -8.33
C ARG A 77 4.98 2.30 -7.56
N PHE A 78 5.42 2.45 -6.31
CA PHE A 78 5.84 1.37 -5.43
C PHE A 78 5.44 1.64 -3.98
N ILE A 79 5.02 0.59 -3.28
CA ILE A 79 4.80 0.61 -1.84
C ILE A 79 5.36 -0.65 -1.21
N ASP A 80 5.88 -0.55 0.01
CA ASP A 80 6.39 -1.68 0.80
C ASP A 80 6.24 -1.36 2.28
N ASN A 81 5.86 -2.32 3.11
CA ASN A 81 5.71 -2.11 4.56
C ASN A 81 4.94 -0.81 4.97
N VAL A 82 3.82 -0.49 4.29
CA VAL A 82 3.04 0.76 4.51
C VAL A 82 1.75 0.57 5.31
N GLY A 83 1.36 -0.67 5.57
CA GLY A 83 0.05 -1.05 6.11
C GLY A 83 -0.07 -0.99 7.63
N HIS A 84 0.80 -0.28 8.32
CA HIS A 84 0.83 -0.29 9.78
C HIS A 84 -0.04 0.85 10.30
N ASN A 85 -0.87 0.56 11.30
CA ASN A 85 -1.66 1.55 12.05
C ASN A 85 -2.59 2.48 11.24
N CYS A 86 -3.12 2.03 10.10
CA CYS A 86 -4.23 2.67 9.40
C CYS A 86 -5.33 1.67 9.10
N ILE A 87 -6.60 2.10 9.14
CA ILE A 87 -7.76 1.21 8.91
C ILE A 87 -8.04 1.07 7.41
N LYS A 88 -7.79 2.16 6.66
CA LYS A 88 -8.06 2.25 5.22
C LYS A 88 -6.82 2.73 4.48
N VAL A 89 -6.46 2.02 3.41
CA VAL A 89 -5.43 2.42 2.44
C VAL A 89 -6.08 2.66 1.08
N ASP A 90 -6.01 3.89 0.59
CA ASP A 90 -6.55 4.27 -0.72
C ASP A 90 -5.42 4.61 -1.69
N LEU A 91 -5.20 3.73 -2.66
CA LEU A 91 -4.20 3.87 -3.71
C LEU A 91 -4.85 4.03 -5.08
N SER A 92 -6.18 4.19 -5.14
CA SER A 92 -6.97 4.11 -6.38
C SER A 92 -6.57 5.15 -7.44
N ASP A 93 -6.10 6.32 -7.00
CA ASP A 93 -5.63 7.41 -7.86
C ASP A 93 -4.11 7.42 -8.10
N THR A 94 -3.39 6.36 -7.69
CA THR A 94 -1.93 6.27 -7.86
C THR A 94 -1.54 5.58 -9.17
N SER A 95 -0.29 5.76 -9.59
CA SER A 95 0.33 5.03 -10.71
C SER A 95 1.00 3.72 -10.26
N LEU A 96 0.54 3.12 -9.15
CA LEU A 96 1.16 1.95 -8.52
C LEU A 96 1.14 0.77 -9.48
N THR A 97 2.32 0.24 -9.83
CA THR A 97 2.43 -0.94 -10.70
C THR A 97 2.78 -2.20 -9.93
N ASN A 98 3.60 -2.07 -8.87
CA ASN A 98 4.12 -3.20 -8.12
C ASN A 98 3.98 -2.94 -6.61
N MET A 99 3.56 -3.96 -5.88
CA MET A 99 3.49 -3.93 -4.41
C MET A 99 4.60 -4.78 -3.81
N GLY A 100 5.51 -4.16 -3.07
CA GLY A 100 6.59 -4.82 -2.35
C GLY A 100 6.08 -5.83 -1.32
N PRO A 101 6.93 -6.78 -0.90
CA PRO A 101 6.56 -7.79 0.09
C PRO A 101 6.11 -7.12 1.40
N PHE A 102 5.38 -7.84 2.25
CA PHE A 102 4.96 -7.37 3.58
C PHE A 102 4.10 -6.09 3.66
N CYS A 103 3.74 -5.48 2.53
CA CYS A 103 2.98 -4.23 2.47
C CYS A 103 1.77 -4.12 3.41
N PHE A 104 1.02 -5.21 3.60
CA PHE A 104 -0.10 -5.28 4.55
C PHE A 104 0.03 -6.49 5.50
N CYS A 105 1.25 -6.96 5.75
CA CYS A 105 1.48 -8.10 6.61
C CYS A 105 1.16 -7.74 8.06
N ASN A 106 0.41 -8.60 8.76
CA ASN A 106 0.22 -8.50 10.22
C ASN A 106 0.90 -9.70 10.90
N SER A 107 2.23 -9.71 10.90
CA SER A 107 2.97 -10.78 11.58
C SER A 107 3.02 -10.51 13.09
N PRO A 108 2.52 -11.42 13.95
CA PRO A 108 2.47 -11.20 15.41
C PRO A 108 3.85 -11.03 16.08
N THR A 109 4.94 -11.25 15.35
CA THR A 109 6.31 -11.08 15.84
C THR A 109 7.07 -9.93 15.16
N LEU A 110 6.52 -9.30 14.13
CA LEU A 110 7.24 -8.31 13.32
C LEU A 110 6.41 -7.05 13.02
N TYR A 111 5.12 -7.18 12.80
CA TYR A 111 4.29 -6.10 12.24
C TYR A 111 2.87 -6.18 12.77
N ASP A 112 2.33 -5.07 13.27
CA ASP A 112 0.89 -4.93 13.49
C ASP A 112 0.28 -4.14 12.32
N SER A 113 -0.76 -4.67 11.69
CA SER A 113 -1.46 -4.02 10.59
C SER A 113 -2.96 -4.04 10.88
N ASP A 114 -3.51 -2.85 11.13
CA ASP A 114 -4.94 -2.62 11.34
C ASP A 114 -5.72 -2.41 10.03
N VAL A 115 -5.06 -2.59 8.87
CA VAL A 115 -5.67 -2.31 7.57
C VAL A 115 -6.80 -3.29 7.31
N GLU A 116 -8.02 -2.77 7.24
CA GLU A 116 -9.23 -3.53 6.96
C GLU A 116 -9.71 -3.34 5.51
N VAL A 117 -9.45 -2.17 4.92
CA VAL A 117 -9.94 -1.83 3.58
C VAL A 117 -8.81 -1.30 2.70
N VAL A 118 -8.63 -1.91 1.55
CA VAL A 118 -7.61 -1.49 0.56
C VAL A 118 -8.25 -1.22 -0.79
N TYR A 119 -7.91 -0.07 -1.39
CA TYR A 119 -8.26 0.26 -2.77
C TYR A 119 -7.00 0.28 -3.62
N LEU A 120 -6.83 -0.70 -4.50
CA LEU A 120 -5.71 -0.78 -5.43
C LEU A 120 -6.09 -0.19 -6.79
N PRO A 121 -5.19 0.58 -7.43
CA PRO A 121 -5.48 1.22 -8.71
C PRO A 121 -5.59 0.21 -9.85
N ASN A 122 -6.04 0.69 -11.00
CA ASN A 122 -6.14 -0.12 -12.22
C ASN A 122 -4.78 -0.45 -12.85
N THR A 123 -3.70 0.17 -12.36
CA THR A 123 -2.33 0.05 -12.87
C THR A 123 -1.55 -1.09 -12.24
N VAL A 124 -2.04 -1.72 -11.18
CA VAL A 124 -1.32 -2.79 -10.48
C VAL A 124 -1.15 -3.99 -11.40
N LYS A 125 0.10 -4.41 -11.60
CA LYS A 125 0.46 -5.56 -12.43
C LYS A 125 0.94 -6.73 -11.60
N TYR A 126 1.59 -6.45 -10.48
CA TYR A 126 2.22 -7.48 -9.68
C TYR A 126 2.13 -7.22 -8.17
N ILE A 127 1.75 -8.27 -7.44
CA ILE A 127 1.65 -8.28 -5.97
C ILE A 127 2.63 -9.32 -5.44
N HIS A 128 3.67 -8.87 -4.74
CA HIS A 128 4.73 -9.77 -4.25
C HIS A 128 4.25 -10.73 -3.14
N ARG A 129 5.09 -11.71 -2.86
CA ARG A 129 4.91 -12.65 -1.75
C ARG A 129 4.75 -11.88 -0.42
N TYR A 130 3.95 -12.44 0.49
CA TYR A 130 3.73 -11.92 1.85
C TYR A 130 2.96 -10.61 1.98
N VAL A 131 2.52 -9.99 0.88
CA VAL A 131 1.71 -8.75 0.94
C VAL A 131 0.50 -8.89 1.85
N PHE A 132 -0.21 -10.02 1.78
CA PHE A 132 -1.43 -10.27 2.55
C PHE A 132 -1.21 -11.16 3.78
N GLU A 133 0.02 -11.55 4.11
CA GLU A 133 0.29 -12.55 5.14
C GLU A 133 -0.22 -12.08 6.51
N PHE A 134 -1.07 -12.91 7.13
CA PHE A 134 -1.77 -12.61 8.38
C PHE A 134 -2.61 -11.32 8.39
N SER A 135 -2.81 -10.66 7.25
CA SER A 135 -3.46 -9.36 7.16
C SER A 135 -4.88 -9.32 7.75
N ASN A 136 -5.20 -8.18 8.37
CA ASN A 136 -6.54 -7.89 8.88
C ASN A 136 -7.53 -7.45 7.78
N ILE A 137 -7.08 -7.34 6.52
CA ILE A 137 -7.89 -6.89 5.38
C ILE A 137 -9.20 -7.67 5.34
N LYS A 138 -10.32 -6.96 5.38
CA LYS A 138 -11.67 -7.52 5.23
C LYS A 138 -12.19 -7.30 3.81
N VAL A 139 -11.82 -6.18 3.20
CA VAL A 139 -12.28 -5.77 1.88
C VAL A 139 -11.11 -5.29 1.02
N LEU A 140 -11.01 -5.85 -0.18
CA LEU A 140 -10.01 -5.47 -1.18
C LEU A 140 -10.72 -5.06 -2.47
N TYR A 141 -10.57 -3.81 -2.87
CA TYR A 141 -10.98 -3.30 -4.17
C TYR A 141 -9.79 -3.35 -5.12
N LEU A 142 -9.93 -4.10 -6.21
CA LEU A 142 -8.93 -4.25 -7.26
C LEU A 142 -9.46 -3.60 -8.52
N HIS A 143 -9.12 -2.34 -8.79
CA HIS A 143 -9.60 -1.63 -9.97
C HIS A 143 -8.95 -2.10 -11.28
N SER A 144 -8.04 -3.07 -11.22
CA SER A 144 -7.32 -3.62 -12.37
C SER A 144 -8.25 -4.47 -13.25
N VAL A 145 -8.34 -4.13 -14.53
CA VAL A 145 -9.20 -4.85 -15.52
C VAL A 145 -8.62 -6.23 -15.85
N VAL A 146 -7.29 -6.35 -15.81
CA VAL A 146 -6.60 -7.63 -15.91
C VAL A 146 -6.20 -8.05 -14.50
N PRO A 147 -6.51 -9.28 -14.05
CA PRO A 147 -6.10 -9.74 -12.73
C PRO A 147 -4.58 -9.62 -12.56
N PRO A 148 -4.08 -8.95 -11.49
CA PRO A 148 -2.65 -8.84 -11.25
C PRO A 148 -2.02 -10.22 -11.04
N SER A 149 -0.80 -10.39 -11.53
CA SER A 149 0.03 -11.54 -11.18
C SER A 149 0.46 -11.45 -9.72
N THR A 150 0.63 -12.58 -9.05
CA THR A 150 1.03 -12.57 -7.64
C THR A 150 1.70 -13.86 -7.19
N ASP A 151 2.63 -13.69 -6.26
CA ASP A 151 3.28 -14.76 -5.50
C ASP A 151 2.74 -14.82 -4.05
N ALA A 152 1.66 -14.09 -3.75
CA ALA A 152 1.02 -14.14 -2.45
C ALA A 152 0.42 -15.52 -2.17
N ASP A 153 0.17 -15.83 -0.90
CA ASP A 153 -0.53 -17.05 -0.52
C ASP A 153 -2.03 -16.77 -0.43
N VAL A 154 -2.81 -17.48 -1.24
CA VAL A 154 -4.26 -17.28 -1.34
C VAL A 154 -4.97 -17.52 0.00
N LYS A 155 -4.41 -18.33 0.90
CA LYS A 155 -5.05 -18.66 2.18
C LYS A 155 -5.39 -17.42 3.02
N TYR A 156 -4.62 -16.36 2.89
CA TYR A 156 -4.81 -15.13 3.66
C TYR A 156 -5.90 -14.21 3.10
N ILE A 157 -6.20 -14.32 1.80
CA ILE A 157 -7.22 -13.49 1.14
C ILE A 157 -8.48 -14.27 0.75
N ARG A 158 -8.43 -15.61 0.75
CA ARG A 158 -9.48 -16.52 0.25
C ARG A 158 -10.90 -16.18 0.73
N ASN A 159 -11.04 -15.81 1.99
CA ASN A 159 -12.35 -15.56 2.62
C ASN A 159 -12.74 -14.07 2.69
N LYS A 160 -11.87 -13.16 2.22
CA LYS A 160 -12.13 -11.72 2.27
C LYS A 160 -13.02 -11.30 1.12
N ALA A 161 -13.69 -10.15 1.25
CA ALA A 161 -14.50 -9.59 0.17
C ALA A 161 -13.59 -8.93 -0.88
N ILE A 162 -13.68 -9.38 -2.13
CA ILE A 162 -12.90 -8.83 -3.24
C ILE A 162 -13.88 -8.19 -4.23
N TYR A 163 -13.63 -6.93 -4.58
CA TYR A 163 -14.41 -6.19 -5.55
C TYR A 163 -13.55 -5.85 -6.76
N VAL A 164 -14.03 -6.17 -7.96
CA VAL A 164 -13.32 -5.97 -9.23
C VAL A 164 -14.22 -5.26 -10.25
N PRO A 165 -13.68 -4.60 -11.30
CA PRO A 165 -14.49 -4.05 -12.37
C PRO A 165 -15.44 -5.10 -12.93
N LYS A 166 -16.68 -4.69 -13.20
CA LYS A 166 -17.77 -5.59 -13.63
C LYS A 166 -17.39 -6.39 -14.88
N GLU A 167 -16.73 -5.74 -15.83
CA GLU A 167 -16.22 -6.32 -17.07
C GLU A 167 -15.13 -7.38 -16.85
N SER A 168 -14.50 -7.39 -15.67
CA SER A 168 -13.36 -8.25 -15.34
C SER A 168 -13.74 -9.42 -14.46
N LEU A 169 -14.98 -9.46 -13.94
CA LEU A 169 -15.44 -10.44 -12.96
C LEU A 169 -15.16 -11.89 -13.39
N ASP A 170 -15.45 -12.22 -14.65
CA ASP A 170 -15.24 -13.57 -15.19
C ASP A 170 -13.75 -13.90 -15.30
N ALA A 171 -12.91 -12.93 -15.66
CA ALA A 171 -11.46 -13.11 -15.72
C ALA A 171 -10.86 -13.39 -14.34
N TYR A 172 -11.31 -12.67 -13.29
CA TYR A 172 -10.88 -12.93 -11.92
C TYR A 172 -11.33 -14.30 -11.40
N LYS A 173 -12.57 -14.70 -11.68
CA LYS A 173 -13.09 -16.03 -11.29
C LYS A 173 -12.38 -17.18 -12.01
N ALA A 174 -11.92 -16.97 -13.24
CA ALA A 174 -11.17 -17.96 -14.01
C ALA A 174 -9.65 -17.97 -13.70
N HIS A 175 -9.13 -16.96 -12.99
CA HIS A 175 -7.70 -16.81 -12.78
C HIS A 175 -7.15 -17.86 -11.78
N PRO A 176 -5.97 -18.47 -12.03
CA PRO A 176 -5.41 -19.53 -11.17
C PRO A 176 -5.24 -19.15 -9.70
N PHE A 177 -4.90 -17.89 -9.42
CA PHE A 177 -4.84 -17.37 -8.05
C PHE A 177 -6.19 -16.86 -7.55
N TRP A 178 -6.68 -15.75 -8.13
CA TRP A 178 -7.89 -15.05 -7.68
C TRP A 178 -9.14 -15.93 -7.69
N GLY A 179 -9.29 -16.85 -8.65
CA GLY A 179 -10.43 -17.77 -8.74
C GLY A 179 -10.55 -18.72 -7.55
N ASN A 180 -9.52 -18.86 -6.73
CA ASN A 180 -9.55 -19.60 -5.46
C ASN A 180 -10.08 -18.77 -4.28
N CYS A 181 -10.56 -17.54 -4.51
CA CYS A 181 -11.21 -16.71 -3.50
C CYS A 181 -12.73 -16.90 -3.52
N ASN A 182 -13.35 -16.94 -2.34
CA ASN A 182 -14.75 -17.31 -2.18
C ASN A 182 -15.73 -16.16 -2.49
N ASN A 183 -15.31 -14.91 -2.29
CA ASN A 183 -16.19 -13.74 -2.29
C ASN A 183 -15.73 -12.68 -3.29
N ILE A 184 -15.77 -13.00 -4.60
CA ILE A 184 -15.44 -12.05 -5.68
C ILE A 184 -16.73 -11.45 -6.26
N ASN A 185 -16.86 -10.13 -6.14
CA ASN A 185 -18.02 -9.35 -6.55
C ASN A 185 -17.63 -8.27 -7.56
N ALA A 186 -18.60 -7.80 -8.33
CA ALA A 186 -18.40 -6.63 -9.18
C ALA A 186 -18.47 -5.34 -8.34
N ILE A 187 -17.66 -4.35 -8.68
CA ILE A 187 -17.86 -2.96 -8.27
C ILE A 187 -19.12 -2.46 -8.98
N GLU A 188 -20.05 -1.87 -8.21
CA GLU A 188 -21.30 -1.30 -8.74
C GLU A 188 -21.09 -0.01 -9.53
#